data_AF-A0A9E6BEG9-F1
#
_entry.id   AF-A0A9E6BEG9-F1
#
_cell.length_a   1.000
_cell.length_b   1.000
_cell.length_c   1.000
_cell.angle_alpha   90.00
_cell.angle_beta   90.00
_cell.angle_gamma   90.00
#
_symmetry.space_group_name_H-M   'P 1'
#
loop_
_entity.id
_entity.type
_entity.pdbx_description
1 polymer ?
#
loop_
_entity_poly.entity_id
_entity_poly.type
_entity_poly.pdbx_seq_one_letter_code
_entity_poly.pdbx_strand_id
1 'polypeptide(L)' 'LPSLNYSAAAMLAQLHGRTGYFPSILRLRPVSGDLTPRFEAAEIINLQAMRERAREKR' A
#
# COMPACT_ATOMS: atom_id res chain seq x y z
N LEU A 1 1.00 13.38 -7.25
CA LEU A 1 2.23 13.80 -6.55
C LEU A 1 3.17 12.60 -6.44
N PRO A 2 4.27 12.56 -7.22
CA PRO A 2 5.25 11.46 -7.21
C PRO A 2 5.96 11.24 -5.86
N SER A 3 5.84 12.18 -4.92
CA SER A 3 6.57 12.20 -3.65
C SER A 3 5.94 11.37 -2.52
N LEU A 4 4.62 11.14 -2.52
CA LEU A 4 3.93 10.44 -1.43
C LEU A 4 4.39 8.98 -1.27
N ASN A 5 4.88 8.37 -2.36
CA ASN A 5 5.30 6.97 -2.39
C ASN A 5 6.52 6.72 -1.50
N TYR A 6 7.47 7.67 -1.43
CA TYR A 6 8.67 7.55 -0.61
C TYR A 6 8.34 7.60 0.89
N SER A 7 7.49 8.55 1.29
CA SER A 7 7.02 8.66 2.68
C SER A 7 6.23 7.42 3.10
N ALA A 8 5.37 6.89 2.22
CA ALA A 8 4.64 5.66 2.47
C ALA A 8 5.59 4.46 2.68
N ALA A 9 6.61 4.31 1.83
CA ALA A 9 7.62 3.26 1.99
C ALA A 9 8.39 3.39 3.31
N ALA A 10 8.81 4.60 3.67
CA ALA A 10 9.51 4.86 4.94
C ALA A 10 8.63 4.56 6.16
N MET A 11 7.34 4.90 6.11
CA MET A 11 6.37 4.54 7.16
C MET A 11 6.17 3.02 7.25
N LEU A 12 6.03 2.33 6.12
CA LEU A 12 5.85 0.87 6.09
C LEU A 12 7.07 0.15 6.69
N ALA A 13 8.29 0.61 6.39
CA ALA A 13 9.51 0.05 6.97
C ALA A 13 9.55 0.20 8.49
N GLN A 14 9.24 1.40 9.00
CA GLN A 14 9.18 1.66 10.45
C GLN A 14 8.09 0.84 11.15
N LEU A 15 6.89 0.78 10.56
CA LEU A 15 5.77 0.04 11.12
C LEU A 15 6.07 -1.47 11.14
N HIS A 16 6.64 -2.01 10.06
CA HIS A 16 7.05 -3.40 9.99
C HIS A 16 8.10 -3.73 11.08
N GLY A 17 9.12 -2.89 11.23
CA GLY A 17 10.15 -3.08 12.25
C GLY A 17 9.61 -3.09 13.69
N ARG A 18 8.55 -2.33 13.97
CA ARG A 18 7.91 -2.25 15.29
C ARG A 18 6.89 -3.36 15.58
N THR A 19 6.19 -3.82 14.55
CA THR A 19 5.06 -4.76 14.71
C THR A 19 5.40 -6.21 14.34
N GLY A 20 6.47 -6.44 13.57
CA GLY A 20 6.91 -7.78 13.15
C GLY A 20 6.16 -8.35 11.94
N TYR A 21 5.12 -7.69 11.45
CA TYR A 21 4.35 -8.09 10.26
C TYR A 21 4.16 -6.91 9.31
N PHE A 22 3.73 -7.16 8.08
CA PHE A 22 3.36 -6.08 7.15
C PHE A 22 1.86 -5.79 7.23
N PRO A 23 1.44 -4.53 7.42
CA PRO A 23 0.03 -4.16 7.43
C PRO A 23 -0.60 -4.31 6.03
N SER A 24 -1.92 -4.41 5.95
CA SER A 24 -2.63 -4.22 4.69
C SER A 24 -2.66 -2.73 4.30
N ILE A 25 -2.60 -2.44 3.00
CA ILE A 25 -2.66 -1.07 2.47
C ILE A 25 -3.86 -0.88 1.55
N LEU A 26 -4.41 0.33 1.52
CA LEU A 26 -5.46 0.71 0.58
C LEU A 26 -4.84 1.37 -0.65
N ARG A 27 -5.15 0.87 -1.84
CA ARG A 27 -4.80 1.55 -3.09
C ARG A 27 -5.97 2.43 -3.53
N LEU A 28 -5.70 3.72 -3.67
CA LEU A 28 -6.65 4.67 -4.24
C LEU A 28 -6.43 4.80 -5.74
N ARG A 29 -7.51 5.00 -6.51
CA ARG A 29 -7.43 5.36 -7.93
C ARG A 29 -8.26 6.61 -8.22
N PRO A 30 -7.83 7.48 -9.15
CA PRO A 30 -8.62 8.63 -9.54
C PRO A 30 -9.91 8.17 -10.24
N VAL A 31 -11.01 8.90 -10.01
CA VAL A 31 -12.26 8.72 -10.74
C VAL A 31 -12.18 9.56 -12.03
N SER A 32 -12.18 8.88 -13.18
CA SER A 32 -12.10 9.54 -14.49
C SER A 32 -13.38 10.33 -14.80
N GLY A 33 -13.24 11.51 -15.39
CA GLY A 33 -14.36 12.30 -15.90
C GLY A 33 -15.03 13.23 -14.89
N ASP A 34 -14.54 13.31 -13.65
CA ASP A 34 -14.98 14.32 -12.68
C ASP A 34 -14.22 15.63 -12.87
N LEU A 35 -14.94 16.76 -12.79
CA LEU A 35 -14.37 18.11 -12.80
C LEU A 35 -13.54 18.38 -11.54
N THR A 36 -13.83 17.65 -10.46
CA THR A 36 -13.10 17.72 -9.19
C THR A 36 -12.24 16.47 -8.98
N PRO A 37 -11.00 16.59 -8.47
CA PRO A 37 -10.17 15.44 -8.15
C PRO A 37 -10.84 14.56 -7.07
N ARG A 38 -11.38 13.41 -7.49
CA ARG A 38 -11.90 12.38 -6.60
C ARG A 38 -11.08 11.11 -6.71
N PHE A 39 -10.99 10.42 -5.59
CA PHE A 39 -10.33 9.13 -5.48
C PHE A 39 -11.29 8.13 -4.84
N GLU A 40 -11.28 6.92 -5.35
CA GLU A 40 -12.02 5.80 -4.79
C GLU A 40 -11.06 4.70 -4.32
N ALA A 41 -11.55 3.91 -3.36
CA ALA A 41 -10.87 2.70 -2.89
C ALA A 41 -10.88 1.66 -4.01
N ALA A 42 -9.73 1.47 -4.68
CA ALA A 42 -9.60 0.52 -5.76
C ALA A 42 -9.49 -0.92 -5.22
N GLU A 43 -8.68 -1.12 -4.19
CA GLU A 43 -8.45 -2.43 -3.58
C GLU A 43 -7.73 -2.32 -2.24
N ILE A 44 -7.82 -3.38 -1.43
CA ILE A 44 -7.01 -3.60 -0.23
C ILE A 44 -5.95 -4.64 -0.57
N ILE A 45 -4.69 -4.30 -0.36
CA ILE A 45 -3.54 -5.17 -0.64
C ILE A 45 -2.98 -5.70 0.68
N ASN A 46 -3.06 -7.01 0.89
CA ASN A 46 -2.48 -7.67 2.05
C ASN A 46 -0.99 -7.95 1.85
N LEU A 47 -0.14 -7.04 2.33
CA LEU A 47 1.31 -7.13 2.19
C LEU A 47 1.93 -8.30 2.98
N GLN A 48 1.31 -8.71 4.10
CA GLN A 48 1.77 -9.87 4.85
C GLN A 48 1.57 -11.16 4.04
N ALA A 49 0.39 -11.35 3.46
CA ALA A 49 0.10 -12.49 2.60
C ALA A 49 1.02 -12.51 1.36
N MET A 50 1.34 -11.33 0.80
CA MET A 50 2.33 -11.23 -0.27
C MET A 50 3.71 -11.72 0.16
N ARG A 51 4.17 -11.35 1.37
CA ARG A 51 5.45 -11.81 1.93
C ARG A 51 5.45 -13.33 2.11
N GLU A 52 4.37 -13.89 2.64
CA GLU A 52 4.23 -15.34 2.87
C GLU A 52 4.33 -16.12 1.56
N ARG A 53 3.55 -15.73 0.54
CA ARG A 53 3.63 -16.31 -0.81
C ARG A 53 5.01 -16.17 -1.46
N ALA A 54 5.72 -15.08 -1.17
CA ALA A 54 7.08 -14.88 -1.69
C ALA A 54 8.10 -15.81 -1.00
N ARG A 55 7.89 -16.14 0.28
CA ARG A 55 8.76 -17.08 1.02
C ARG A 55 8.58 -18.53 0.59
N GLU A 56 7.39 -18.90 0.11
CA GLU A 56 7.13 -20.25 -0.45
C GLU A 56 7.92 -20.52 -1.74
N LYS A 57 8.41 -19.47 -2.41
CA LYS A 57 9.17 -19.56 -3.67
C LYS A 57 10.69 -19.58 -3.48
N ARG A 58 11.17 -19.73 -2.24
CA ARG A 58 12.59 -19.89 -1.89
C ARG A 58 12.93 -21.35 -1.71
#